data_AF-A0A7C6JB62-F1
#
_entry.id   AF-A0A7C6JB62-F1
#
_cell.length_a   1.000
_cell.length_b   1.000
_cell.length_c   1.000
_cell.angle_alpha   90.00
_cell.angle_beta   90.00
_cell.angle_gamma   90.00
#
_symmetry.space_group_name_H-M   'P 1'
#
loop_
_entity.id
_entity.type
_entity.pdbx_description
1 polymer ?
#
loop_
_entity_poly.entity_id
_entity_poly.type
_entity_poly.pdbx_seq_one_letter_code
_entity_poly.pdbx_strand_id
1 'polypeptide(L)' 'MKWARAQRLKLGKRLRDIAEPARLDVGNLSKFERGLLRLGNSERERLAAVLGIPVWLLEEEVQPDGNNRQAL' A
#
# COMPACT_ATOMS: atom_id res chain seq x y z
N MET A 1 -6.65 8.42 -5.92
CA MET A 1 -5.53 7.58 -6.41
C MET A 1 -4.79 7.04 -5.20
N LYS A 2 -4.42 5.75 -5.17
CA LYS A 2 -3.63 5.18 -4.07
C LYS A 2 -2.18 5.64 -4.22
N TRP A 3 -1.71 6.46 -3.27
CA TRP A 3 -0.43 7.17 -3.26
C TRP A 3 0.77 6.26 -3.55
N ALA A 4 0.80 5.04 -3.01
CA ALA A 4 1.84 4.05 -3.21
C ALA A 4 1.98 3.64 -4.68
N ARG A 5 0.86 3.31 -5.34
CA ARG A 5 0.85 2.97 -6.77
C ARG A 5 1.31 4.14 -7.63
N ALA A 6 0.78 5.32 -7.36
CA ALA A 6 1.13 6.53 -8.11
C ALA A 6 2.63 6.84 -8.00
N GLN A 7 3.16 6.79 -6.79
CA GLN A 7 4.58 7.04 -6.54
C GLN A 7 5.47 5.96 -7.16
N ARG A 8 5.12 4.67 -7.04
CA ARG A 8 5.87 3.58 -7.68
C ARG A 8 5.94 3.75 -9.20
N LEU A 9 4.82 4.10 -9.84
CA LEU A 9 4.77 4.34 -11.28
C LEU A 9 5.58 5.58 -11.68
N LYS A 10 5.55 6.65 -10.89
CA LYS A 10 6.40 7.84 -11.08
C LYS A 10 7.89 7.51 -11.02
N LEU A 11 8.29 6.57 -10.15
CA LEU A 11 9.66 6.08 -10.04
C LEU A 11 10.05 5.08 -11.15
N GLY A 12 9.12 4.67 -12.01
CA GLY A 12 9.35 3.66 -13.05
C GLY A 12 9.63 2.26 -12.51
N LYS A 13 9.19 1.96 -11.28
CA LYS A 13 9.51 0.72 -10.56
C LYS A 13 8.44 -0.35 -10.71
N ARG A 14 8.88 -1.60 -10.84
CA ARG A 14 8.01 -2.79 -10.76
C ARG A 14 7.62 -3.03 -9.30
N LEU A 15 6.58 -3.85 -9.08
CA LEU A 15 6.16 -4.21 -7.72
C LEU A 15 7.31 -4.84 -6.92
N ARG A 16 8.09 -5.75 -7.52
CA ARG A 16 9.22 -6.39 -6.85
C ARG A 16 10.29 -5.39 -6.40
N ASP A 17 10.57 -4.39 -7.23
CA ASP A 17 11.58 -3.36 -6.93
C ASP A 17 11.22 -2.49 -5.71
N ILE A 18 9.95 -2.48 -5.30
CA ILE A 18 9.49 -1.81 -4.08
C ILE A 18 9.29 -2.81 -2.94
N ALA A 19 8.70 -3.98 -3.23
CA ALA A 19 8.31 -4.96 -2.23
C ALA A 19 9.52 -5.58 -1.51
N GLU A 20 10.57 -5.99 -2.24
CA GLU A 20 11.79 -6.56 -1.64
C GLU A 20 12.46 -5.62 -0.63
N PRO A 21 12.82 -4.37 -0.98
CA PRO A 21 13.44 -3.46 -0.02
C PRO A 21 12.49 -3.04 1.10
N ALA A 22 11.18 -3.02 0.87
CA ALA A 22 10.19 -2.78 1.93
C ALA A 22 9.96 -4.00 2.85
N ARG A 23 10.58 -5.15 2.54
CA ARG A 23 10.34 -6.44 3.19
C ARG A 23 8.85 -6.81 3.19
N LEU A 24 8.22 -6.65 2.02
CA LEU A 24 6.85 -7.02 1.75
C LEU A 24 6.80 -8.13 0.69
N ASP A 25 5.80 -8.99 0.81
CA ASP A 25 5.44 -9.87 -0.30
C ASP A 25 4.89 -9.04 -1.47
N VAL A 26 5.24 -9.43 -2.71
CA VAL A 26 4.78 -8.75 -3.94
C VAL A 26 3.25 -8.77 -4.04
N GLY A 27 2.62 -9.86 -3.63
CA GLY A 27 1.16 -10.00 -3.56
C GLY A 27 0.55 -9.07 -2.52
N ASN A 28 1.17 -8.92 -1.36
CA ASN A 28 0.73 -7.96 -0.34
C ASN A 28 0.81 -6.51 -0.85
N LEU A 29 1.91 -6.10 -1.48
CA LEU A 29 2.00 -4.78 -2.10
C LEU A 29 0.94 -4.58 -3.18
N SER A 30 0.70 -5.58 -4.04
CA SER A 30 -0.35 -5.53 -5.06
C SER A 30 -1.76 -5.40 -4.47
N LYS A 31 -2.06 -6.12 -3.38
CA LYS A 31 -3.34 -5.99 -2.67
C LYS A 31 -3.47 -4.62 -2.00
N PHE A 32 -2.40 -4.13 -1.37
CA PHE A 32 -2.35 -2.81 -0.74
C PHE A 32 -2.57 -1.68 -1.76
N GLU A 33 -1.87 -1.70 -2.90
CA GLU A 33 -2.07 -0.71 -3.98
C GLU A 33 -3.47 -0.76 -4.62
N ARG A 34 -4.19 -1.88 -4.46
CA ARG A 34 -5.59 -2.04 -4.84
C ARG A 34 -6.54 -1.80 -3.66
N GLY A 35 -6.03 -1.44 -2.48
CA GLY A 35 -6.73 -1.23 -1.21
C GLY A 35 -7.57 -2.42 -0.77
N LEU A 36 -7.11 -3.62 -1.09
CA LEU A 36 -7.66 -4.91 -0.67
C LEU A 36 -6.93 -5.47 0.56
N LEU A 37 -5.92 -4.76 1.05
CA LEU A 37 -5.13 -5.13 2.21
C LEU A 37 -4.75 -3.86 2.97
N ARG A 38 -4.88 -3.90 4.28
CA ARG A 38 -4.28 -2.91 5.19
C ARG A 38 -2.94 -3.44 5.68
N LEU A 39 -1.87 -2.70 5.45
CA LEU A 39 -0.55 -3.01 6.02
C LEU A 39 -0.50 -2.62 7.51
N GLY A 40 0.39 -3.24 8.28
CA GLY A 40 0.73 -2.80 9.63
C GLY A 40 1.49 -1.47 9.65
N ASN A 41 1.65 -0.86 10.83
CA ASN A 41 2.39 0.41 10.98
C ASN A 41 3.84 0.27 10.48
N SER A 42 4.58 -0.73 10.96
CA SER A 42 5.97 -0.93 10.56
C SER A 42 6.15 -1.32 9.09
N GLU A 43 5.13 -1.94 8.48
CA GLU A 43 5.12 -2.22 7.03
C GLU A 43 4.91 -0.93 6.23
N ARG A 44 4.00 -0.06 6.65
CA ARG A 44 3.81 1.28 6.04
C ARG A 44 5.06 2.13 6.17
N GLU A 45 5.72 2.14 7.32
CA GLU A 45 6.97 2.90 7.51
C GLU A 45 8.07 2.46 6.54
N ARG A 46 8.29 1.15 6.40
CA ARG A 46 9.26 0.62 5.43
C ARG A 46 8.87 0.94 3.99
N LEU A 47 7.60 0.77 3.65
CA LEU A 47 7.10 1.08 2.31
C LEU A 47 7.25 2.57 1.98
N ALA A 48 6.90 3.45 2.92
CA ALA A 48 7.06 4.90 2.81
C ALA A 48 8.52 5.31 2.59
N ALA A 49 9.45 4.71 3.35
CA ALA A 49 10.88 4.94 3.21
C ALA A 49 11.39 4.55 1.81
N VAL A 50 10.98 3.40 1.27
CA VAL A 50 11.36 2.95 -0.08
C VAL A 50 10.76 3.84 -1.17
N LEU A 51 9.52 4.29 -1.00
CA LEU A 51 8.84 5.16 -1.95
C LEU A 51 9.29 6.64 -1.87
N GLY A 52 10.02 7.01 -0.82
CA GLY A 52 10.46 8.39 -0.59
C GLY A 52 9.29 9.34 -0.32
N ILE A 53 8.26 8.88 0.39
CA ILE A 53 7.07 9.67 0.72
C ILE A 53 6.78 9.62 2.23
N PRO A 54 6.07 10.61 2.77
CA PRO A 54 5.60 10.56 4.16
C PRO A 54 4.64 9.38 4.42
N VAL A 55 4.76 8.76 5.60
CA VAL A 55 3.95 7.58 5.98
C VAL A 55 2.45 7.84 6.05
N TRP A 56 2.03 9.07 6.40
CA TRP A 56 0.62 9.46 6.51
C TRP A 56 -0.12 9.39 5.16
N LEU A 57 0.59 9.49 4.03
CA LEU A 57 0.00 9.27 2.70
C LEU A 57 -0.42 7.80 2.48
N LEU A 58 0.11 6.86 3.27
CA LEU A 58 -0.24 5.44 3.18
C LEU A 58 -1.37 5.03 4.14
N GLU A 59 -1.84 5.95 4.99
CA GLU A 59 -2.91 5.68 5.97
C GLU A 59 -4.31 5.71 5.34
N GLU A 60 -4.46 6.48 4.25
CA GLU A 60 -5.74 6.69 3.55
C GLU A 60 -6.07 5.60 2.51
N GLU A 61 -5.20 4.60 2.31
CA GLU A 61 -5.31 3.68 1.15
C GLU A 61 -6.32 2.54 1.29
N VAL A 62 -6.95 2.36 2.45
CA VAL A 62 -7.88 1.25 2.68
C VAL A 62 -9.31 1.79 2.64
N GLN A 63 -10.05 1.43 1.59
CA GLN A 63 -11.51 1.58 1.64
C GLN A 63 -12.02 0.62 2.73
N PRO A 64 -12.84 1.09 3.68
CA PRO A 64 -13.55 0.17 4.55
C PRO A 64 -14.41 -0.73 3.64
N ASP A 65 -14.21 -2.04 3.72
CA ASP A 65 -14.96 -3.02 2.93
C ASP A 65 -16.45 -2.66 2.95
N GLY A 66 -17.02 -2.45 1.76
CA GLY A 66 -18.45 -2.25 1.54
C GLY A 66 -19.27 -3.52 1.79
N ASN A 67 -18.86 -4.38 2.73
CA ASN A 67 -19.57 -5.60 3.10
C ASN A 67 -20.19 -5.54 4.50
N ASN A 68 -20.41 -4.32 5.01
CA ASN A 68 -21.26 -4.09 6.18
C ASN A 68 -22.61 -3.52 5.73
N ARG A 69 -23.39 -4.32 5.00
CA ARG A 69 -24.84 -4.11 4.88
C ARG A 69 -25.54 -5.26 5.60
N GLN A 70 -25.69 -5.01 6.90
CA GLN A 70 -26.91 -5.21 7.68
C GLN A 70 -27.49 -6.63 7.66
N ALA A 71 -27.16 -7.36 8.73
CA ALA A 71 -28.19 -8.09 9.45
C ALA A 71 -29.23 -7.07 9.97
N LEU A 72 -30.42 -7.10 9.39
CA LEU A 72 -31.67 -6.61 9.97
C LEU A 72 -32.76 -7.63 9.63
#